data_AF-A0A842MSB3-F1
#
_entry.id   AF-A0A842MSB3-F1
#
_cell.length_a   1.000
_cell.length_b   1.000
_cell.length_c   1.000
_cell.angle_alpha   90.00
_cell.angle_beta   90.00
_cell.angle_gamma   90.00
#
_symmetry.space_group_name_H-M   'P 1'
#
loop_
_entity.id
_entity.type
_entity.pdbx_description
1 polymer ?
#
loop_
_entity_poly.entity_id
_entity_poly.type
_entity_poly.pdbx_seq_one_letter_code
_entity_poly.pdbx_strand_id
1 'polypeptide(L)'
;MIRVRVNKIESIRDIDGNLGKRIELVEERPAPQFVIKPQSEEARMVQEVFQALQHQLPIFPARAQLTIPKIILFLTEEEYESLGIDFDVNQIYEVTLENQSIKFKKTS
;
A
#
# COMPACT_ATOMS: atom_id res chain seq x y z
N MET A 1 -3.03 13.61 5.89
CA MET A 1 -1.82 12.79 6.08
C MET A 1 -2.11 11.41 5.52
N ILE A 2 -1.21 10.88 4.70
CA ILE A 2 -1.37 9.58 4.04
C ILE A 2 -0.47 8.59 4.75
N ARG A 3 -1.00 7.45 5.18
CA ARG A 3 -0.18 6.39 5.77
C ARG A 3 0.35 5.50 4.66
N VAL A 4 1.67 5.34 4.61
CA VAL A 4 2.34 4.45 3.66
C VAL A 4 3.23 3.48 4.42
N ARG A 5 3.36 2.26 3.91
CA ARG A 5 4.30 1.25 4.38
C ARG A 5 5.43 1.09 3.37
N VAL A 6 6.65 0.91 3.84
CA VAL A 6 7.77 0.51 2.97
C VAL A 6 7.53 -0.94 2.53
N ASN A 7 7.27 -1.13 1.24
CA ASN A 7 7.02 -2.44 0.66
C ASN A 7 8.32 -3.14 0.26
N LYS A 8 9.25 -2.39 -0.32
CA LYS A 8 10.46 -2.95 -0.92
C LYS A 8 11.57 -1.91 -0.93
N ILE A 9 12.81 -2.38 -0.68
CA ILE A 9 14.04 -1.62 -0.88
C ILE A 9 14.96 -2.49 -1.75
N GLU A 10 15.45 -1.95 -2.86
CA GLU A 10 16.35 -2.66 -3.77
C GLU A 10 17.58 -1.80 -4.08
N SER A 11 18.74 -2.43 -4.23
CA SER A 11 19.87 -1.77 -4.87
C SER A 11 19.64 -1.66 -6.37
N ILE A 12 19.94 -0.49 -6.92
CA ILE A 12 19.87 -0.22 -8.36
C ILE A 12 21.20 0.34 -8.84
N ARG A 13 21.37 0.36 -10.17
CA ARG A 13 22.42 1.14 -10.83
C ARG A 13 21.77 2.13 -11.77
N ASP A 14 22.28 3.35 -11.79
CA ASP A 14 21.88 4.34 -12.79
C ASP A 14 22.52 4.03 -14.16
N ILE A 15 22.26 4.89 -15.15
CA ILE A 15 22.80 4.73 -16.50
C ILE A 15 24.33 4.86 -16.55
N ASP A 16 24.91 5.56 -15.58
CA ASP A 16 26.34 5.80 -15.43
C ASP A 16 27.03 4.69 -14.61
N GLY A 17 26.26 3.76 -14.04
CA GLY A 17 26.73 2.61 -13.27
C GLY A 17 26.87 2.85 -11.76
N ASN A 18 26.54 4.04 -11.27
CA ASN A 18 26.60 4.38 -9.85
C ASN A 18 25.55 3.59 -9.07
N LEU A 19 25.89 3.23 -7.83
CA LEU A 19 24.96 2.54 -6.95
C LEU A 19 23.90 3.51 -6.41
N GLY A 20 22.70 2.98 -6.24
CA GLY A 20 21.60 3.69 -5.60
C GLY A 20 20.58 2.73 -5.00
N LYS A 21 19.47 3.29 -4.53
CA LYS A 21 18.36 2.56 -3.92
C LYS A 21 17.04 2.89 -4.61
N ARG A 22 16.23 1.86 -4.83
CA ARG A 22 14.81 1.97 -5.16
C ARG A 22 14.00 1.67 -3.91
N ILE A 23 13.23 2.65 -3.43
CA ILE A 23 12.35 2.50 -2.28
C ILE A 23 10.90 2.58 -2.75
N GLU A 24 10.12 1.54 -2.49
CA GLU A 24 8.70 1.47 -2.81
C GLU A 24 7.85 1.66 -1.55
N LEU A 25 7.03 2.71 -1.54
CA LEU A 25 6.11 3.05 -0.47
C LEU A 25 4.68 2.84 -0.96
N VAL A 26 3.92 2.01 -0.26
CA VAL A 26 2.56 1.61 -0.64
C VAL A 26 1.53 2.14 0.34
N GLU A 27 0.40 2.60 -0.18
CA GLU A 27 -0.79 2.91 0.62
C GLU A 27 -1.61 1.63 0.77
N GLU A 28 -1.93 1.27 2.01
CA GLU A 28 -2.83 0.16 2.29
C GLU A 28 -4.27 0.69 2.32
N ARG A 29 -5.07 0.26 1.36
CA ARG A 29 -6.50 0.58 1.32
C ARG A 29 -7.34 -0.65 1.63
N PRO A 30 -8.40 -0.52 2.46
CA PRO A 30 -9.42 -1.56 2.51
C PRO A 30 -10.00 -1.72 1.10
N ALA A 31 -10.09 -2.95 0.58
CA ALA A 31 -10.75 -3.14 -0.70
C ALA A 31 -12.16 -2.54 -0.66
N PRO A 32 -12.58 -1.88 -1.76
CA PRO A 32 -13.95 -1.40 -1.86
C PRO A 32 -14.90 -2.58 -1.67
N GLN A 33 -15.79 -2.44 -0.69
CA GLN A 33 -16.90 -3.37 -0.54
C GLN A 33 -17.88 -3.08 -1.69
N PHE A 34 -17.81 -3.88 -2.74
CA PHE A 34 -18.86 -3.87 -3.76
C PHE A 34 -20.12 -4.45 -3.13
N VAL A 35 -21.00 -3.57 -2.62
CA VAL A 35 -22.37 -3.95 -2.30
C VAL A 35 -23.11 -4.09 -3.62
N ILE A 36 -23.01 -5.27 -4.24
CA ILE A 36 -23.87 -5.63 -5.36
C ILE A 36 -25.30 -5.62 -4.79
N LYS A 37 -26.10 -4.62 -5.16
CA LYS A 37 -27.52 -4.60 -4.83
C LYS A 37 -28.22 -5.58 -5.78
N PRO A 38 -28.79 -6.68 -5.27
CA PRO A 38 -29.48 -7.64 -6.11
C PRO A 38 -30.71 -6.95 -6.72
N GLN A 39 -30.85 -7.06 -8.04
CA GLN A 39 -31.97 -6.44 -8.77
C GLN A 39 -33.25 -7.27 -8.70
N SER A 40 -33.18 -8.52 -8.20
CA SER A 40 -34.33 -9.43 -8.04
C SER A 40 -34.32 -10.14 -6.69
N GLU A 41 -35.45 -10.66 -6.25
CA GLU A 41 -35.56 -11.42 -5.00
C GLU A 41 -34.77 -12.73 -5.03
N GLU A 42 -34.73 -13.41 -6.18
CA GLU A 42 -33.96 -14.64 -6.36
C GLU A 42 -32.46 -14.36 -6.21
N ALA A 43 -31.98 -13.24 -6.78
CA ALA A 43 -30.61 -12.80 -6.61
C ALA A 43 -30.29 -12.43 -5.15
N ARG A 44 -31.25 -11.88 -4.40
CA ARG A 44 -31.09 -11.57 -2.98
C ARG A 44 -30.96 -12.84 -2.14
N MET A 45 -31.81 -13.84 -2.38
CA MET A 45 -31.74 -15.13 -1.68
C MET A 45 -30.40 -15.84 -1.95
N VAL A 46 -29.93 -15.85 -3.21
CA VAL A 46 -28.63 -16.45 -3.56
C VAL A 46 -27.48 -15.73 -2.85
N GLN A 47 -27.51 -14.40 -2.77
CA GLN A 47 -26.49 -13.61 -2.09
C GLN A 47 -26.48 -13.83 -0.58
N GLU A 48 -27.64 -13.94 0.06
CA GLU A 48 -27.79 -14.24 1.49
C GLU A 48 -27.25 -15.64 1.83
N VAL A 49 -27.57 -16.64 1.00
CA VAL A 49 -27.04 -18.01 1.16
C VAL A 49 -25.52 -18.02 1.01
N PHE A 50 -24.98 -17.31 0.02
CA PHE A 50 -23.53 -17.25 -0.21
C PHE A 50 -22.80 -16.54 0.95
N GLN A 51 -23.36 -15.46 1.48
CA GLN A 51 -22.85 -14.76 2.67
C GLN A 51 -22.85 -15.67 3.91
N ALA A 52 -23.95 -16.39 4.15
CA ALA A 52 -24.04 -17.34 5.27
C ALA A 52 -23.01 -18.47 5.16
N LEU A 53 -22.76 -18.96 3.94
CA LEU A 53 -21.77 -20.01 3.68
C LEU A 53 -20.32 -19.51 3.92
N GLN A 54 -20.03 -18.25 3.55
CA GLN A 54 -18.74 -17.62 3.83
C GLN A 54 -18.45 -17.47 5.33
N HIS A 55 -19.48 -17.35 6.18
CA HIS A 55 -19.31 -17.25 7.64
C HIS A 55 -18.92 -18.59 8.28
N GLN A 56 -19.20 -19.72 7.61
CA GLN A 56 -18.94 -21.06 8.14
C GLN A 56 -17.60 -21.65 7.67
N LEU A 57 -16.98 -21.09 6.63
CA LEU A 57 -15.70 -21.56 6.07
C LEU A 57 -14.62 -20.47 6.17
N PRO A 58 -13.63 -20.57 7.09
CA PRO A 58 -12.58 -19.57 7.29
C PRO A 58 -11.49 -19.54 6.19
N ILE A 59 -11.74 -20.17 5.04
CA ILE A 59 -10.76 -20.34 3.96
C ILE A 59 -10.81 -19.16 2.96
N PHE A 60 -11.84 -18.31 3.01
CA PHE A 60 -11.90 -17.12 2.18
C PHE A 60 -11.09 -15.99 2.82
N PRO A 61 -10.06 -15.44 2.14
CA PRO A 61 -9.23 -14.39 2.72
C PRO A 61 -10.10 -13.19 3.08
N ALA A 62 -10.18 -12.92 4.39
CA ALA A 62 -10.86 -11.77 4.93
C ALA A 62 -10.21 -10.50 4.36
N ARG A 63 -10.93 -9.80 3.48
CA ARG A 63 -10.57 -8.51 2.86
C ARG A 63 -9.25 -8.58 2.08
N ALA A 64 -9.34 -8.65 0.76
CA ALA A 64 -8.22 -8.29 -0.10
C ALA A 64 -7.79 -6.86 0.26
N GLN A 65 -6.64 -6.69 0.92
CA GLN A 65 -6.07 -5.36 1.10
C GLN A 65 -5.45 -4.98 -0.24
N LEU A 66 -5.91 -3.86 -0.80
CA LEU A 66 -5.33 -3.36 -2.05
C LEU A 66 -4.08 -2.57 -1.67
N THR A 67 -2.93 -3.13 -2.01
CA THR A 67 -1.63 -2.48 -1.89
C THR A 67 -1.41 -1.61 -3.12
N ILE A 68 -1.45 -0.30 -2.97
CA ILE A 68 -1.32 0.64 -4.10
C ILE A 68 0.03 1.36 -3.97
N PRO A 69 0.93 1.26 -4.97
CA PRO A 69 2.16 2.06 -4.99
C PRO A 69 1.81 3.55 -4.91
N LYS A 70 2.31 4.21 -3.87
CA LYS A 70 2.01 5.62 -3.59
C LYS A 70 3.16 6.53 -3.94
N ILE A 71 4.38 6.12 -3.60
CA ILE A 71 5.64 6.82 -3.90
C ILE A 71 6.69 5.76 -4.23
N ILE A 72 7.43 5.96 -5.31
CA ILE A 72 8.62 5.17 -5.62
C ILE A 72 9.77 6.15 -5.78
N LEU A 73 10.78 6.01 -4.94
CA LEU A 73 11.98 6.83 -4.98
C LEU A 73 13.10 6.02 -5.63
N PHE A 74 13.81 6.65 -6.54
CA PHE A 74 15.06 6.15 -7.10
C PHE A 74 16.11 7.18 -6.70
N LEU A 75 16.97 6.82 -5.76
CA LEU A 75 17.92 7.73 -5.14
C LEU A 75 19.32 7.18 -5.34
N THR A 76 20.28 8.05 -5.61
CA THR A 76 21.70 7.71 -5.41
C THR A 76 21.97 7.47 -3.92
N GLU A 77 23.13 6.89 -3.59
CA GLU A 77 23.52 6.75 -2.17
C GLU A 77 23.62 8.13 -1.47
N GLU A 78 24.15 9.16 -2.16
CA GLU A 78 24.26 10.53 -1.62
C GLU A 78 22.89 11.16 -1.36
N GLU A 79 21.93 10.99 -2.29
CA GLU A 79 20.56 11.49 -2.12
C GLU A 79 19.84 10.76 -0.99
N TYR A 80 20.06 9.46 -0.83
CA TYR A 80 19.50 8.66 0.26
C TYR A 80 20.02 9.14 1.63
N GLU A 81 21.33 9.36 1.74
CA GLU A 81 21.94 9.92 2.95
C GLU A 81 21.42 11.33 3.24
N SER A 82 21.34 12.19 2.22
CA SER A 82 20.86 13.57 2.33
C SER A 82 19.38 13.66 2.71
N LEU A 83 18.57 12.68 2.28
CA LEU A 83 17.17 12.56 2.68
C LEU A 83 17.04 12.34 4.20
N GLY A 84 18.05 11.73 4.83
CA GLY A 84 18.12 11.58 6.29
C GLY A 84 17.04 10.66 6.88
N ILE A 85 16.45 9.79 6.06
CA ILE A 85 15.46 8.80 6.47
C ILE A 85 16.05 7.42 6.29
N ASP A 86 16.13 6.67 7.39
CA ASP A 86 16.49 5.27 7.35
C ASP A 86 15.23 4.42 7.09
N PHE A 87 14.97 4.14 5.82
CA PHE A 87 13.86 3.28 5.41
C PHE A 87 14.16 1.83 5.73
N ASP A 88 13.18 1.14 6.31
CA ASP A 88 13.21 -0.31 6.52
C ASP A 88 11.87 -0.92 6.07
N VAL A 89 11.92 -2.13 5.55
CA VAL A 89 10.75 -2.87 5.07
C VAL A 89 9.75 -3.03 6.21
N ASN A 90 8.48 -2.84 5.89
CA ASN A 90 7.36 -2.83 6.82
C ASN A 90 7.28 -1.63 7.77
N GLN A 91 8.24 -0.70 7.78
CA GLN A 91 8.07 0.55 8.53
C GLN A 91 6.96 1.41 7.90
N ILE A 92 6.23 2.11 8.78
CA ILE A 92 5.09 2.95 8.41
C ILE A 92 5.47 4.42 8.58
N TYR A 93 5.12 5.21 7.58
CA TYR A 93 5.31 6.64 7.58
C TYR A 93 4.00 7.37 7.34
N GLU A 94 3.83 8.49 8.01
CA GLU A 94 2.87 9.51 7.64
C GLU A 94 3.50 10.44 6.62
N VAL A 95 2.87 10.54 5.46
CA VAL A 95 3.26 11.45 4.38
C VAL A 95 2.29 12.62 4.31
N THR A 96 2.84 13.83 4.32
CA THR A 96 2.10 15.07 4.07
C THR A 96 2.53 15.66 2.74
N LEU A 97 1.56 15.89 1.85
CA LEU A 97 1.73 16.58 0.58
C LEU A 97 1.10 17.97 0.72
N GLU A 98 1.93 18.99 0.96
CA GLU A 98 1.46 20.36 1.19
C GLU A 98 2.49 21.35 0.69
N ASN A 99 2.05 22.51 0.18
CA ASN A 99 2.95 23.62 -0.18
C ASN A 99 4.13 23.20 -1.08
N GLN A 100 3.87 22.33 -2.08
CA GLN A 100 4.89 21.79 -2.99
C GLN A 100 5.99 20.97 -2.29
N SER A 101 5.71 20.47 -1.08
CA SER A 101 6.62 19.64 -0.28
C SER A 101 6.03 18.27 0.02
N ILE A 102 6.90 17.27 0.08
CA ILE A 102 6.58 15.91 0.54
C ILE A 102 7.32 15.72 1.87
N LYS A 103 6.57 15.61 2.96
CA LYS A 103 7.15 15.46 4.30
C LYS A 103 6.85 14.07 4.84
N PHE A 104 7.87 13.38 5.29
CA PHE A 104 7.77 12.08 5.94
C PHE A 104 7.90 12.24 7.45
N LYS A 105 7.03 11.56 8.18
CA LYS A 105 7.12 11.43 9.63
C LYS A 105 7.02 9.95 9.98
N LYS A 106 8.04 9.42 10.65
CA LYS A 106 8.02 8.04 11.13
C LYS A 106 6.89 7.89 12.15
N THR A 107 5.99 6.95 11.90
CA THR A 107 5.08 6.47 12.94
C THR A 107 5.86 5.43 13.72
N SER A 108 6.04 5.69 15.02
CA SER A 108 6.74 4.87 16.01
C SER A 108 6.57 3.37 15.82
#